data_AF-A0A7W0ISA5-F1
#
_entry.id   AF-A0A7W0ISA5-F1
#
_cell.length_a   1.000
_cell.length_b   1.000
_cell.length_c   1.000
_cell.angle_alpha   90.00
_cell.angle_beta   90.00
_cell.angle_gamma   90.00
#
_symmetry.space_group_name_H-M   'P 1'
#
loop_
_entity.id
_entity.type
_entity.pdbx_description
1 polymer ?
#
loop_
_entity_poly.entity_id
_entity_poly.type
_entity_poly.pdbx_seq_one_letter_code
_entity_poly.pdbx_strand_id
1 'polypeptide(L)' 'MHFEILVEDQSGKKALDILIPKFIGPEHSFKVHPYKGIGRIPKNLGGNSDVSKRILLTQLPKLLRGYGNTFFNYP' A
#
# COMPACT_ATOMS: atom_id res chain seq x y z
N MET A 1 -5.78 11.87 -13.26
CA MET A 1 -5.53 10.42 -12.99
C MET A 1 -5.49 10.19 -11.50
N HIS A 2 -5.95 9.02 -11.02
CA HIS A 2 -5.93 8.66 -9.61
C HIS A 2 -4.79 7.68 -9.28
N PHE A 3 -4.08 7.90 -8.17
CA PHE A 3 -2.99 7.03 -7.70
C PHE A 3 -3.33 6.37 -6.36
N GLU A 4 -3.25 5.04 -6.32
CA GLU A 4 -3.32 4.25 -5.08
C GLU A 4 -1.91 3.83 -4.66
N ILE A 5 -1.41 4.38 -3.55
CA ILE A 5 -0.03 4.18 -3.11
C ILE A 5 -0.01 3.31 -1.86
N LEU A 6 0.55 2.11 -1.98
CA LEU A 6 0.68 1.16 -0.86
C LEU A 6 2.05 1.32 -0.22
N VAL A 7 2.09 1.56 1.09
CA VAL A 7 3.34 1.76 1.85
C VAL A 7 3.38 0.85 3.08
N GLU A 8 4.55 0.34 3.40
CA GLU A 8 4.70 -0.66 4.46
C GLU A 8 4.72 -0.07 5.88
N ASP A 9 4.81 1.25 6.02
CA ASP A 9 4.90 1.90 7.34
C ASP A 9 4.21 3.27 7.40
N GLN A 10 4.01 3.75 8.63
CA GLN A 10 3.35 5.03 8.90
C GLN A 10 4.22 6.25 8.56
N SER A 11 5.55 6.14 8.67
CA SER A 11 6.47 7.21 8.32
C SER A 11 6.46 7.51 6.82
N GLY A 12 6.47 6.47 5.98
CA GLY A 12 6.37 6.54 4.54
C GLY A 12 5.04 7.13 4.11
N LYS A 13 3.93 6.79 4.79
CA LYS A 13 2.65 7.51 4.57
C LYS A 13 2.80 9.00 4.81
N LYS A 14 3.30 9.40 5.97
CA LYS A 14 3.45 10.83 6.32
C LYS A 14 4.34 11.57 5.31
N ALA A 15 5.44 10.94 4.88
CA ALA A 15 6.33 11.51 3.88
C ALA A 15 5.61 11.70 2.54
N LEU A 16 4.91 10.66 2.06
CA LEU A 16 4.23 10.68 0.77
C LEU A 16 3.02 11.62 0.75
N ASP A 17 2.28 11.74 1.85
CA ASP A 17 1.19 12.72 1.98
C ASP A 17 1.68 14.16 1.73
N ILE A 18 2.92 14.48 2.11
CA ILE A 18 3.55 15.80 1.94
C ILE A 18 4.18 15.95 0.55
N LEU A 19 4.82 14.88 0.07
CA LEU A 19 5.65 14.91 -1.13
C LEU A 19 4.84 14.75 -2.41
N ILE A 20 3.89 13.84 -2.45
CA ILE A 20 3.12 13.52 -3.66
C ILE A 20 2.41 14.75 -4.25
N PRO A 21 1.74 15.62 -3.47
CA PRO A 21 1.12 16.83 -4.03
C PRO A 21 2.08 17.73 -4.79
N LYS A 22 3.38 17.70 -4.46
CA LYS A 22 4.43 18.52 -5.10
C LYS A 22 4.91 17.94 -6.43
N PHE A 23 4.65 16.65 -6.68
CA PHE A 23 5.11 15.94 -7.88
C PHE A 23 4.01 15.76 -8.92
N ILE A 24 2.79 15.44 -8.49
CA ILE A 24 1.72 15.04 -9.43
C ILE A 24 0.80 16.19 -9.86
N GLY A 25 0.93 17.40 -9.30
CA GLY A 25 0.06 18.52 -9.68
C GLY A 25 -1.38 18.43 -9.13
N PRO A 26 -2.14 19.54 -9.17
CA PRO A 26 -3.49 19.64 -8.57
C PRO A 26 -4.59 18.88 -9.32
N GLU A 27 -4.40 18.59 -10.61
CA GLU A 27 -5.36 17.85 -11.45
C GLU A 27 -5.34 16.33 -11.22
N HIS A 28 -4.39 15.85 -10.41
CA HIS A 28 -4.26 14.45 -10.04
C HIS A 28 -4.70 14.23 -8.60
N SER A 29 -5.29 13.07 -8.34
CA SER A 29 -5.68 12.66 -6.99
C SER A 29 -4.88 11.44 -6.55
N PHE A 30 -4.65 11.30 -5.25
CA PHE A 30 -3.93 10.16 -4.71
C PHE A 30 -4.46 9.77 -3.34
N LYS A 31 -4.22 8.51 -2.96
CA LYS A 31 -4.48 8.00 -1.63
C LYS A 31 -3.33 7.10 -1.19
N VAL A 32 -2.83 7.33 0.03
CA VAL A 32 -1.74 6.55 0.60
C VAL A 32 -2.27 5.61 1.66
N HIS A 33 -2.09 4.30 1.44
CA HIS A 33 -2.53 3.23 2.34
C HIS A 33 -1.34 2.67 3.12
N PRO A 34 -1.26 2.92 4.43
CA PRO A 34 -0.23 2.33 5.27
C PRO A 34 -0.62 0.90 5.62
N TYR A 35 0.31 -0.03 5.46
CA TYR A 35 0.23 -1.37 6.00
C TYR A 35 1.07 -1.47 7.27
N LYS A 36 0.82 -2.51 8.07
CA LYS A 36 1.59 -2.75 9.28
C LYS A 36 2.89 -3.47 8.93
N GLY A 37 3.94 -2.71 8.74
CA GLY A 37 5.31 -3.22 8.73
C GLY A 37 5.64 -3.84 10.09
N ILE A 38 6.29 -4.99 10.07
CA ILE A 38 6.67 -5.72 11.30
C ILE A 38 8.04 -5.28 11.85
N GLY A 39 8.73 -4.35 11.17
CA GLY A 39 10.03 -3.80 11.56
C GLY A 39 11.20 -4.79 11.53
N ARG A 40 11.00 -6.01 11.03
CA ARG A 40 12.00 -7.09 10.94
C ARG A 40 11.57 -8.14 9.92
N ILE A 41 12.49 -8.86 9.29
CA ILE A 41 12.12 -9.99 8.41
C ILE A 41 11.62 -11.15 9.30
N PRO A 42 10.43 -11.75 9.04
CA PRO A 42 9.92 -12.85 9.85
C PRO A 42 10.74 -14.12 9.60
N LYS A 43 11.20 -14.77 10.67
CA LYS A 43 12.06 -15.97 10.59
C LYS A 43 11.35 -17.22 10.05
N ASN A 44 10.02 -17.27 10.13
CA ASN A 44 9.20 -18.38 9.66
C ASN A 44 8.07 -17.83 8.79
N LEU A 45 8.28 -17.77 7.47
CA LEU A 45 7.27 -17.39 6.47
C LEU A 45 6.24 -18.51 6.20
N GLY A 46 6.17 -19.54 7.06
CA GLY A 46 5.22 -20.64 6.96
C GLY A 46 3.76 -20.19 7.17
N GLY A 47 2.84 -20.78 6.41
CA GLY A 47 1.51 -20.27 6.03
C GLY A 47 0.46 -20.06 7.14
N ASN A 48 0.85 -19.94 8.40
CA ASN A 48 -0.05 -19.64 9.51
C ASN A 48 0.30 -18.29 10.18
N SER A 49 0.48 -17.25 9.36
CA SER A 49 0.82 -15.92 9.84
C SER A 49 -0.40 -15.22 10.41
N ASP A 50 -0.43 -15.15 11.74
CA ASP A 50 -1.10 -14.16 12.59
C ASP A 50 -1.49 -12.90 11.79
N VAL A 51 -2.79 -12.54 11.77
CA VAL A 51 -3.35 -11.44 10.97
C VAL A 51 -2.59 -10.13 11.21
N SER A 52 -2.10 -9.95 12.43
CA SER A 52 -1.31 -8.80 12.88
C SER A 52 0.11 -8.70 12.27
N LYS A 53 0.57 -9.75 11.57
CA LYS A 53 1.90 -9.88 10.94
C LYS A 53 1.83 -9.90 9.41
N ARG A 54 0.65 -9.70 8.82
CA ARG A 54 0.48 -9.66 7.36
C ARG A 54 1.01 -8.35 6.79
N ILE A 55 2.29 -8.36 6.42
CA ILE A 55 2.99 -7.25 5.75
C ILE A 55 2.45 -7.00 4.33
N LEU A 56 2.80 -5.83 3.75
CA LEU A 56 2.40 -5.45 2.40
C LEU A 56 2.84 -6.51 1.39
N LEU A 57 4.11 -6.92 1.39
CA LEU A 57 4.66 -7.83 0.38
C LEU A 57 3.97 -9.20 0.35
N THR A 58 3.59 -9.76 1.50
CA THR A 58 2.90 -11.06 1.53
C THR A 58 1.46 -10.97 1.02
N GLN A 59 0.85 -9.78 1.08
CA GLN A 59 -0.49 -9.52 0.58
C GLN A 59 -0.51 -8.90 -0.81
N LEU A 60 0.64 -8.45 -1.34
CA LEU A 60 0.72 -7.66 -2.56
C LEU A 60 0.01 -8.33 -3.74
N PRO A 61 0.22 -9.63 -4.06
CA PRO A 61 -0.50 -10.26 -5.18
C PRO A 61 -2.02 -10.23 -5.01
N LYS A 62 -2.52 -10.42 -3.78
CA LYS A 62 -3.96 -10.37 -3.49
C LYS A 62 -4.50 -8.95 -3.61
N LEU A 63 -3.77 -7.97 -3.08
CA LEU A 63 -4.13 -6.56 -3.14
C LEU A 63 -4.21 -6.09 -4.61
N LEU A 64 -3.18 -6.38 -5.41
CA LEU A 64 -3.15 -6.00 -6.82
C LEU A 64 -4.31 -6.59 -7.61
N ARG A 65 -4.70 -7.85 -7.36
CA ARG A 65 -5.90 -8.44 -7.96
C ARG A 65 -7.18 -7.71 -7.53
N GLY A 66 -7.30 -7.37 -6.26
CA GLY A 66 -8.42 -6.59 -5.73
C GLY A 66 -8.53 -5.22 -6.39
N TYR A 67 -7.42 -4.48 -6.46
CA TYR A 67 -7.34 -3.20 -7.15
C TYR A 67 -7.67 -3.35 -8.64
N GLY A 68 -7.13 -4.35 -9.32
CA GLY A 68 -7.47 -4.64 -10.72
C GLY A 68 -8.97 -4.83 -10.94
N ASN A 69 -9.66 -5.54 -10.05
CA ASN A 69 -11.11 -5.73 -10.14
C ASN A 69 -11.89 -4.45 -9.81
N THR A 70 -11.52 -3.74 -8.74
CA THR A 70 -12.21 -2.51 -8.29
C THR A 70 -12.09 -1.39 -9.33
N PHE A 71 -10.92 -1.26 -9.95
CA PHE A 71 -10.61 -0.17 -10.87
C PHE A 71 -10.72 -0.56 -12.35
N PHE A 72 -11.20 -1.78 -12.66
CA PHE A 72 -11.32 -2.29 -14.04
C PHE A 72 -12.13 -1.35 -14.94
N ASN A 73 -13.21 -0.77 -14.41
CA ASN A 73 -14.07 0.20 -15.10
C ASN A 73 -13.97 1.60 -14.50
N TYR A 74 -12.83 1.93 -13.87
CA TYR A 74 -12.69 3.26 -13.30
C TYR A 74 -12.71 4.30 -14.45
N PRO A 75 -13.55 5.34 -14.36
CA PRO A 75 -13.74 6.33 -15.42
C PRO A 75 -12.49 7.18 -15.67
#